data_AF-A0A2V9LHQ0-F1
#
_entry.id   AF-A0A2V9LHQ0-F1
#
_cell.length_a   1.000
_cell.length_b   1.000
_cell.length_c   1.000
_cell.angle_alpha   90.00
_cell.angle_beta   90.00
_cell.angle_gamma   90.00
#
_symmetry.space_group_name_H-M   'P 1'
#
loop_
_entity.id
_entity.type
_entity.pdbx_description
1 polymer ?
#
loop_
_entity_poly.entity_id
_entity_poly.type
_entity_poly.pdbx_seq_one_letter_code
_entity_poly.pdbx_strand_id
1 'polypeptide(L)'
;MTSRTLTPANQITILRLVFVPLFAILEVGRHYHWALGVLALAALSDIVDGTVARSFHQESELGIALDPIADKVTMASAFILLAYRDVLPWWVTILVLSRDVAMVLTALLISLVGGYRPFRPTVLGKVSTIFQIITLFAAVSFQVAMPLISLNVVRAFVLSTAFFTVASGLHYLMVVRQRYVEHPEGDAAHAANAFNLKEK
;
A
#
# COMPACT_ATOMS: atom_id res chain seq x y z
N MET A 1 -3.71 -15.19 -29.98
CA MET A 1 -3.63 -14.78 -28.56
C MET A 1 -4.19 -13.37 -28.45
N THR A 2 -5.50 -13.24 -28.32
CA THR A 2 -6.19 -11.95 -28.24
C THR A 2 -6.06 -11.46 -26.81
N SER A 3 -5.14 -10.52 -26.59
CA SER A 3 -4.95 -9.82 -25.32
C SER A 3 -6.23 -9.05 -24.97
N ARG A 4 -7.12 -9.65 -24.17
CA ARG A 4 -8.21 -8.91 -23.53
C ARG A 4 -7.60 -8.07 -22.40
N THR A 5 -7.10 -6.89 -22.78
CA THR A 5 -6.54 -5.88 -21.88
C THR A 5 -7.59 -5.16 -21.04
N LEU A 6 -8.88 -5.36 -21.33
CA LEU A 6 -10.02 -4.76 -20.62
C LEU A 6 -10.76 -5.85 -19.82
N THR A 7 -10.15 -6.31 -18.72
CA THR A 7 -10.90 -7.04 -17.70
C THR A 7 -11.60 -6.03 -16.77
N PRO A 8 -12.75 -6.37 -16.16
CA PRO A 8 -13.42 -5.50 -15.19
C PRO A 8 -12.49 -5.02 -14.07
N ALA A 9 -11.58 -5.89 -13.62
CA ALA A 9 -10.60 -5.54 -12.60
C ALA A 9 -9.62 -4.46 -13.06
N ASN A 10 -9.07 -4.59 -14.27
CA ASN A 10 -8.14 -3.58 -14.80
C ASN A 10 -8.80 -2.21 -14.95
N GLN A 11 -10.09 -2.15 -15.29
CA GLN A 11 -10.84 -0.89 -15.35
C GLN A 11 -10.98 -0.23 -13.98
N ILE A 12 -11.22 -1.01 -12.92
CA ILE A 12 -11.32 -0.49 -11.55
C ILE A 12 -9.94 -0.02 -11.06
N THR A 13 -8.87 -0.76 -11.33
CA THR A 13 -7.49 -0.33 -11.00
C THR A 13 -7.13 0.99 -11.70
N ILE A 14 -7.42 1.12 -13.00
CA ILE A 14 -7.19 2.36 -13.77
C ILE A 14 -8.03 3.51 -13.21
N LEU A 15 -9.31 3.26 -12.91
CA LEU A 15 -10.21 4.26 -12.32
C LEU A 15 -9.67 4.75 -10.97
N ARG A 16 -9.10 3.86 -10.15
CA ARG A 16 -8.46 4.22 -8.88
C ARG A 16 -7.27 5.15 -9.10
N LEU A 17 -6.45 4.86 -10.12
CA LEU A 17 -5.33 5.73 -10.47
C LEU A 17 -5.81 7.13 -10.90
N VAL A 18 -6.98 7.23 -11.53
CA VAL A 18 -7.63 8.51 -11.88
C VAL A 18 -8.18 9.24 -10.65
N PHE A 19 -8.61 8.52 -9.61
CA PHE A 19 -9.02 9.14 -8.36
C PHE A 19 -7.89 9.88 -7.64
N VAL A 20 -6.62 9.48 -7.84
CA VAL A 20 -5.46 10.16 -7.24
C VAL A 20 -5.33 11.63 -7.67
N PRO A 21 -5.20 11.97 -8.97
CA PRO A 21 -5.13 13.36 -9.40
C PRO A 21 -6.45 14.10 -9.15
N LEU A 22 -7.60 13.43 -9.23
CA LEU A 22 -8.89 14.04 -8.91
C LEU A 22 -8.97 14.47 -7.44
N PHE A 23 -8.58 13.58 -6.51
CA PHE A 23 -8.45 13.89 -5.09
C PHE A 23 -7.50 15.07 -4.88
N ALA A 24 -6.35 15.06 -5.56
CA ALA A 24 -5.37 16.13 -5.44
C ALA A 24 -5.92 17.50 -5.89
N ILE A 25 -6.62 17.56 -7.02
CA ILE A 25 -7.24 18.78 -7.53
C ILE A 25 -8.30 19.29 -6.54
N LEU A 26 -9.14 18.41 -6.00
CA LEU A 26 -10.20 18.78 -5.06
C LEU A 26 -9.64 19.28 -3.72
N GLU A 27 -8.60 18.64 -3.20
CA GLU A 27 -7.92 19.08 -1.97
C GLU A 27 -7.24 20.43 -2.16
N VAL A 28 -6.51 20.62 -3.26
CA VAL A 28 -5.88 21.91 -3.59
C VAL A 28 -6.94 23.00 -3.78
N GLY A 29 -8.06 22.66 -4.43
CA GLY A 29 -9.22 23.54 -4.60
C GLY A 29 -10.02 23.80 -3.31
N ARG A 30 -9.63 23.20 -2.17
CA ARG A 30 -10.34 23.29 -0.88
C ARG A 30 -11.79 22.78 -0.92
N HIS A 31 -12.10 21.93 -1.89
CA HIS A 31 -13.39 21.26 -2.02
C HIS A 31 -13.42 19.99 -1.17
N TYR A 32 -13.20 20.13 0.14
CA TYR A 32 -12.94 19.01 1.06
C TYR A 32 -14.09 17.99 1.12
N HIS A 33 -15.34 18.42 0.97
CA HIS A 33 -16.49 17.51 0.89
C HIS A 33 -16.39 16.54 -0.30
N TRP A 34 -15.99 17.07 -1.46
CA TRP A 34 -15.80 16.27 -2.66
C TRP A 34 -14.53 15.42 -2.58
N ALA A 35 -13.45 15.97 -1.99
CA ALA A 35 -12.22 15.22 -1.75
C ALA A 35 -12.48 14.00 -0.85
N LEU A 36 -13.26 14.17 0.23
CA LEU A 36 -13.68 13.07 1.10
C LEU A 36 -14.51 12.03 0.33
N GLY A 37 -15.42 12.48 -0.54
CA GLY A 37 -16.21 11.60 -1.39
C GLY A 37 -15.35 10.78 -2.35
N VAL A 38 -14.36 11.40 -3.00
CA VAL A 38 -13.42 10.70 -3.89
C VAL A 38 -12.55 9.72 -3.12
N LEU A 39 -12.07 10.09 -1.93
CA LEU A 39 -11.31 9.19 -1.07
C LEU A 39 -12.16 7.98 -0.63
N ALA A 40 -13.43 8.20 -0.29
CA ALA A 40 -14.40 7.14 0.02
C ALA A 40 -14.62 6.20 -1.18
N LEU A 41 -14.83 6.76 -2.37
CA LEU A 41 -15.02 5.99 -3.59
C LEU A 41 -13.78 5.18 -3.93
N ALA A 42 -12.58 5.76 -3.81
CA ALA A 42 -11.32 5.05 -4.07
C ALA A 42 -11.13 3.85 -3.12
N ALA A 43 -11.40 4.02 -1.82
CA ALA A 43 -11.32 2.94 -0.85
C ALA A 43 -12.39 1.86 -1.09
N LEU A 44 -13.60 2.26 -1.48
CA LEU A 44 -14.67 1.31 -1.81
C LEU A 44 -14.35 0.51 -3.08
N SER A 45 -13.78 1.17 -4.09
CA SER A 45 -13.35 0.52 -5.33
C SER A 45 -12.34 -0.59 -5.07
N ASP A 46 -11.41 -0.43 -4.11
CA ASP A 46 -10.46 -1.48 -3.71
C ASP A 46 -11.15 -2.73 -3.13
N ILE A 47 -12.10 -2.54 -2.23
CA ILE A 47 -12.86 -3.64 -1.61
C ILE A 47 -13.64 -4.41 -2.67
N VAL A 48 -14.27 -3.67 -3.60
CA VAL A 48 -15.03 -4.26 -4.71
C VAL A 48 -14.10 -5.03 -5.65
N ASP A 49 -12.96 -4.47 -6.03
CA ASP A 49 -12.01 -5.15 -6.92
C ASP A 49 -11.47 -6.44 -6.26
N GLY A 50 -11.06 -6.34 -5.00
CA GLY A 50 -10.53 -7.48 -4.26
C GLY A 50 -11.55 -8.60 -3.97
N THR A 51 -12.86 -8.33 -4.11
CA THR A 51 -13.92 -9.35 -3.95
C THR A 51 -14.40 -9.89 -5.30
N VAL A 52 -14.49 -9.04 -6.32
CA VAL A 52 -14.85 -9.41 -7.69
C VAL A 52 -13.72 -10.24 -8.32
N ALA A 53 -12.46 -9.84 -8.18
CA ALA A 53 -11.31 -10.53 -8.76
C ALA A 53 -11.20 -12.00 -8.24
N ARG A 54 -11.39 -12.19 -6.93
CA ARG A 54 -11.47 -13.52 -6.29
C ARG A 54 -12.64 -14.38 -6.76
N SER A 55 -13.74 -13.77 -7.20
CA SER A 55 -14.96 -14.50 -7.58
C SER A 55 -14.96 -14.92 -9.05
N PHE A 56 -14.26 -14.18 -9.93
CA PHE A 56 -14.35 -14.39 -11.37
C PHE A 56 -13.19 -15.14 -12.02
N HIS A 57 -12.06 -15.39 -11.33
CA HIS A 57 -10.88 -16.06 -11.90
C HIS A 57 -10.42 -15.50 -13.26
N GLN A 58 -10.76 -14.24 -13.56
CA GLN A 58 -10.51 -13.54 -14.82
C GLN A 58 -9.52 -12.39 -14.60
N GLU A 59 -8.49 -12.65 -13.82
CA GLU A 59 -7.41 -11.70 -13.60
C GLU A 59 -6.40 -11.81 -14.74
N SER A 60 -6.02 -10.67 -15.33
CA SER A 60 -4.90 -10.64 -16.28
C SER A 60 -3.60 -10.54 -15.50
N GLU A 61 -2.52 -11.15 -15.99
CA GLU A 61 -1.21 -11.09 -15.31
C GLU A 61 -0.74 -9.64 -15.07
N LEU A 62 -1.09 -8.73 -16.00
CA LEU A 62 -0.83 -7.30 -15.87
C LEU A 62 -1.67 -6.64 -14.75
N GLY A 63 -2.96 -6.98 -14.65
CA GLY A 63 -3.83 -6.44 -13.60
C GLY A 63 -3.38 -6.87 -12.20
N ILE A 64 -2.97 -8.13 -12.04
CA ILE A 64 -2.46 -8.67 -10.77
C ILE A 64 -1.22 -7.90 -10.29
N ALA A 65 -0.33 -7.54 -11.21
CA ALA A 65 0.87 -6.79 -10.87
C ALA A 65 0.59 -5.30 -10.63
N LEU A 66 -0.37 -4.71 -11.36
CA LEU A 66 -0.70 -3.28 -11.29
C LEU A 66 -1.53 -2.91 -10.06
N ASP A 67 -2.40 -3.79 -9.58
CA ASP A 67 -3.32 -3.50 -8.47
C ASP A 67 -2.60 -3.12 -7.17
N PRO A 68 -1.59 -3.86 -6.68
CA PRO A 68 -0.82 -3.47 -5.49
C PRO A 68 -0.04 -2.16 -5.67
N ILE A 69 0.40 -1.87 -6.90
CA ILE A 69 1.13 -0.63 -7.21
C ILE A 69 0.17 0.56 -7.16
N ALA A 70 -0.99 0.45 -7.80
CA ALA A 70 -2.01 1.50 -7.81
C ALA A 70 -2.52 1.81 -6.40
N ASP A 71 -2.71 0.78 -5.57
CA ASP A 71 -3.06 0.95 -4.16
C ASP A 71 -2.01 1.77 -3.40
N LYS A 72 -0.73 1.37 -3.53
CA LYS A 72 0.39 2.05 -2.86
C LYS A 72 0.57 3.49 -3.34
N VAL A 73 0.44 3.75 -4.63
CA VAL A 73 0.52 5.10 -5.20
C VAL A 73 -0.61 5.99 -4.68
N THR A 74 -1.82 5.45 -4.57
CA THR A 74 -2.99 6.18 -4.04
C THR A 74 -2.77 6.60 -2.59
N MET A 75 -2.39 5.66 -1.73
CA MET A 75 -2.10 5.93 -0.32
C MET A 75 -0.92 6.89 -0.15
N ALA A 76 0.19 6.65 -0.85
CA ALA A 76 1.38 7.49 -0.79
C ALA A 76 1.07 8.94 -1.18
N SER A 77 0.34 9.12 -2.30
CA SER A 77 -0.02 10.46 -2.80
C SER A 77 -0.92 11.21 -1.83
N ALA A 78 -1.89 10.53 -1.21
CA ALA A 78 -2.77 11.13 -0.22
C ALA A 78 -2.00 11.59 1.03
N PHE A 79 -1.09 10.77 1.57
CA PHE A 79 -0.24 11.15 2.70
C PHE A 79 0.69 12.32 2.38
N ILE A 80 1.30 12.34 1.20
CA ILE A 80 2.18 13.41 0.75
C ILE A 80 1.39 14.72 0.62
N LEU A 81 0.22 14.67 -0.02
CA LEU A 81 -0.60 15.85 -0.23
C LEU A 81 -1.09 16.44 1.10
N LEU A 82 -1.59 15.61 2.00
CA LEU A 82 -2.06 16.07 3.32
C LEU A 82 -0.91 16.60 4.18
N ALA A 83 0.30 16.05 4.05
CA ALA A 83 1.48 16.60 4.72
C ALA A 83 1.92 17.93 4.14
N TYR A 84 1.87 18.08 2.81
CA TYR A 84 2.12 19.34 2.13
C TYR A 84 1.12 20.45 2.51
N ARG A 85 -0.09 20.06 2.93
CA ARG A 85 -1.14 20.97 3.41
C ARG A 85 -1.09 21.24 4.91
N ASP A 86 -0.04 20.79 5.60
CA ASP A 86 0.13 20.89 7.05
C ASP A 86 -0.99 20.23 7.88
N VAL A 87 -1.79 19.37 7.27
CA VAL A 87 -2.86 18.61 7.95
C VAL A 87 -2.25 17.42 8.69
N LEU A 88 -1.30 16.75 8.03
CA LEU A 88 -0.53 15.65 8.61
C LEU A 88 0.92 16.08 8.83
N PRO A 89 1.57 15.65 9.93
CA PRO A 89 2.96 15.95 10.13
C PRO A 89 3.85 15.07 9.22
N TRP A 90 4.86 15.69 8.60
CA TRP A 90 5.79 15.03 7.67
C TRP A 90 6.45 13.77 8.23
N TRP A 91 6.72 13.72 9.54
CA TRP A 91 7.36 12.56 10.16
C TRP A 91 6.51 11.29 10.05
N VAL A 92 5.17 11.37 10.14
CA VAL A 92 4.29 10.20 9.92
C VAL A 92 4.26 9.81 8.47
N THR A 93 4.18 10.78 7.56
CA THR A 93 4.18 10.52 6.12
C THR A 93 5.46 9.79 5.70
N ILE A 94 6.63 10.26 6.13
CA ILE A 94 7.92 9.61 5.87
C ILE A 94 7.97 8.20 6.48
N LEU A 95 7.46 8.03 7.69
CA LEU A 95 7.45 6.75 8.39
C LEU A 95 6.57 5.71 7.67
N VAL A 96 5.39 6.12 7.18
CA VAL A 96 4.50 5.26 6.38
C VAL A 96 5.12 4.91 5.03
N LEU A 97 5.63 5.90 4.30
CA LEU A 97 6.26 5.72 3.00
C LEU A 97 7.49 4.82 3.07
N SER A 98 8.39 5.05 4.03
CA SER A 98 9.61 4.25 4.21
C SER A 98 9.29 2.79 4.52
N ARG A 99 8.29 2.54 5.37
CA ARG A 99 7.82 1.17 5.66
C ARG A 99 7.27 0.49 4.41
N ASP A 100 6.46 1.19 3.62
CA ASP A 100 5.87 0.63 2.41
C ASP A 100 6.93 0.30 1.34
N VAL A 101 7.91 1.20 1.15
CA VAL A 101 9.07 0.94 0.30
C VAL A 101 9.87 -0.25 0.80
N ALA A 102 10.11 -0.36 2.11
CA ALA A 102 10.84 -1.48 2.69
C ALA A 102 10.13 -2.83 2.45
N MET A 103 8.79 -2.87 2.53
CA MET A 103 8.02 -4.07 2.22
C MET A 103 8.13 -4.48 0.76
N VAL A 104 7.99 -3.53 -0.17
CA VAL A 104 8.11 -3.79 -1.61
C VAL A 104 9.53 -4.23 -1.97
N LEU A 105 10.55 -3.55 -1.45
CA LEU A 105 11.95 -3.87 -1.72
C LEU A 105 12.32 -5.25 -1.19
N THR A 106 11.89 -5.60 0.02
CA THR A 106 12.18 -6.91 0.59
C THR A 106 11.46 -8.02 -0.17
N ALA A 107 10.19 -7.81 -0.55
CA ALA A 107 9.47 -8.75 -1.40
C ALA A 107 10.20 -8.97 -2.74
N LEU A 108 10.66 -7.89 -3.37
CA LEU A 108 11.43 -7.95 -4.62
C LEU A 108 12.75 -8.70 -4.45
N LEU A 109 13.54 -8.41 -3.40
CA LEU A 109 14.81 -9.10 -3.13
C LEU A 109 14.61 -10.59 -2.92
N ILE A 110 13.58 -11.00 -2.16
CA ILE A 110 13.26 -12.42 -1.97
C ILE A 110 12.87 -13.08 -3.28
N SER A 111 12.04 -12.42 -4.10
CA SER A 111 11.63 -12.92 -5.42
C SER A 111 12.82 -13.09 -6.38
N LEU A 112 13.82 -12.22 -6.31
CA LEU A 112 15.02 -12.27 -7.15
C LEU A 112 16.02 -13.35 -6.72
N VAL A 113 16.12 -13.65 -5.41
CA VAL A 113 17.15 -14.55 -4.87
C VAL A 113 16.65 -16.00 -4.70
N GLY A 114 15.43 -16.21 -4.20
CA GLY A 114 14.95 -17.54 -3.74
C GLY A 114 13.84 -18.18 -4.58
N GLY A 115 13.47 -17.57 -5.71
CA GLY A 115 12.28 -17.93 -6.48
C GLY A 115 10.98 -17.46 -5.81
N TYR A 116 9.90 -17.35 -6.59
CA TYR A 116 8.62 -16.76 -6.16
C TYR A 116 7.95 -17.60 -5.06
N ARG A 117 8.26 -17.31 -3.79
CA ARG A 117 7.49 -17.82 -2.65
C ARG A 117 6.55 -16.70 -2.20
N PRO A 118 5.21 -16.89 -2.29
CA PRO A 118 4.27 -15.86 -1.87
C PRO A 118 4.47 -15.59 -0.38
N PHE A 119 5.09 -14.45 -0.08
CA PHE A 119 5.30 -14.00 1.28
C PHE A 119 3.94 -13.61 1.83
N ARG A 120 3.42 -14.39 2.79
CA ARG A 120 2.12 -14.09 3.39
C ARG A 120 2.22 -12.77 4.15
N PRO A 121 1.41 -11.75 3.83
CA PRO A 121 1.45 -10.48 4.56
C PRO A 121 1.16 -10.73 6.04
N THR A 122 2.03 -10.20 6.91
CA THR A 122 1.88 -10.33 8.36
C THR A 122 0.59 -9.64 8.81
N VAL A 123 -0.06 -10.19 9.85
CA VAL A 123 -1.32 -9.64 10.39
C VAL A 123 -1.13 -8.19 10.84
N LEU A 124 0.02 -7.88 11.48
CA LEU A 124 0.41 -6.50 11.81
C LEU A 124 0.51 -5.60 10.57
N GLY A 125 0.95 -6.15 9.45
CA GLY A 125 1.06 -5.43 8.20
C GLY A 125 -0.29 -4.90 7.71
N LYS A 126 -1.33 -5.74 7.81
CA LYS A 126 -2.71 -5.37 7.45
C LYS A 126 -3.31 -4.36 8.43
N VAL A 127 -3.10 -4.57 9.73
CA VAL A 127 -3.59 -3.65 10.78
C VAL A 127 -3.01 -2.25 10.57
N SER A 128 -1.70 -2.15 10.30
CA SER A 128 -1.06 -0.88 9.99
C SER A 128 -1.71 -0.15 8.81
N THR A 129 -2.04 -0.87 7.74
CA THR A 129 -2.71 -0.29 6.55
C THR A 129 -4.12 0.22 6.89
N ILE A 130 -4.88 -0.52 7.71
CA ILE A 130 -6.20 -0.08 8.17
C ILE A 130 -6.10 1.25 8.94
N PHE A 131 -5.13 1.37 9.85
CA PHE A 131 -4.90 2.62 10.59
C PHE A 131 -4.48 3.77 9.68
N GLN A 132 -3.67 3.50 8.66
CA GLN A 132 -3.29 4.50 7.65
C GLN A 132 -4.52 5.03 6.90
N ILE A 133 -5.39 4.14 6.42
CA ILE A 133 -6.65 4.51 5.75
C ILE A 133 -7.51 5.36 6.68
N ILE A 134 -7.75 4.89 7.92
CA ILE A 134 -8.55 5.64 8.91
C ILE A 134 -7.95 7.03 9.18
N THR A 135 -6.62 7.14 9.22
CA THR A 135 -5.93 8.42 9.43
C THR A 135 -6.16 9.38 8.27
N LEU A 136 -6.10 8.90 7.03
CA LEU A 136 -6.40 9.70 5.84
C LEU A 136 -7.85 10.21 5.88
N PHE A 137 -8.82 9.34 6.17
CA PHE A 137 -10.22 9.74 6.32
C PHE A 137 -10.41 10.76 7.43
N ALA A 138 -9.83 10.52 8.62
CA ALA A 138 -9.93 11.45 9.74
C ALA A 138 -9.31 12.83 9.40
N ALA A 139 -8.17 12.85 8.70
CA ALA A 139 -7.51 14.07 8.29
C ALA A 139 -8.34 14.89 7.30
N VAL A 140 -8.95 14.24 6.29
CA VAL A 140 -9.83 14.94 5.34
C VAL A 140 -11.13 15.38 6.02
N SER A 141 -11.74 14.53 6.86
CA SER A 141 -12.95 14.89 7.63
C SER A 141 -12.73 16.06 8.59
N PHE A 142 -11.52 16.23 9.13
CA PHE A 142 -11.15 17.40 9.91
C PHE A 142 -11.18 18.69 9.07
N GLN A 143 -10.69 18.64 7.82
CA GLN A 143 -10.72 19.79 6.91
C GLN A 143 -12.15 20.18 6.50
N VAL A 144 -13.07 19.21 6.46
CA VAL A 144 -14.51 19.42 6.25
C VAL A 144 -15.18 20.14 7.43
N ALA A 145 -14.47 20.38 8.53
CA ALA A 145 -15.00 20.92 9.77
C ALA A 145 -16.16 20.08 10.35
N MET A 146 -16.10 18.75 10.19
CA MET A 146 -17.07 17.87 10.83
C MET A 146 -16.99 18.01 12.36
N PRO A 147 -18.10 18.32 13.06
CA PRO A 147 -18.07 18.64 14.49
C PRO A 147 -17.60 17.49 15.39
N LEU A 148 -17.61 16.25 14.90
CA LEU A 148 -17.15 15.07 15.61
C LEU A 148 -15.62 14.85 15.54
N ILE A 149 -14.91 15.52 14.63
CA ILE A 149 -13.47 15.31 14.40
C ILE A 149 -12.72 16.56 14.87
N SER A 150 -12.07 16.46 16.02
CA SER A 150 -11.18 17.52 16.53
C SER A 150 -9.72 17.24 16.16
N LEU A 151 -8.86 18.25 16.29
CA LEU A 151 -7.42 18.10 16.09
C LEU A 151 -6.82 17.00 16.98
N ASN A 152 -7.36 16.78 18.17
CA ASN A 152 -6.93 15.71 19.08
C ASN A 152 -7.27 14.33 18.54
N VAL A 153 -8.43 14.18 17.88
CA VAL A 153 -8.84 12.92 17.24
C VAL A 153 -7.89 12.59 16.09
N VAL A 154 -7.59 13.57 15.23
CA VAL A 154 -6.61 13.37 14.14
C VAL A 154 -5.25 12.99 14.70
N ARG A 155 -4.76 13.70 15.73
CA ARG A 155 -3.48 13.37 16.39
C ARG A 155 -3.47 11.97 17.00
N ALA A 156 -4.57 11.54 17.62
CA ALA A 156 -4.69 10.19 18.17
C ALA A 156 -4.57 9.12 17.08
N PHE A 157 -5.21 9.33 15.92
CA PHE A 157 -5.06 8.43 14.76
C PHE A 157 -3.65 8.46 14.17
N VAL A 158 -3.04 9.64 14.06
CA VAL A 158 -1.66 9.81 13.59
C VAL A 158 -0.67 9.06 14.50
N LEU A 159 -0.80 9.18 15.82
CA LEU A 159 0.03 8.46 16.78
C LEU A 159 -0.22 6.95 16.74
N SER A 160 -1.49 6.53 16.63
CA SER A 160 -1.86 5.12 16.49
C SER A 160 -1.24 4.52 15.22
N THR A 161 -1.35 5.22 14.09
CA THR A 161 -0.74 4.83 12.81
C THR A 161 0.77 4.72 12.92
N ALA A 162 1.43 5.69 13.56
CA ALA A 162 2.86 5.60 13.79
C ALA A 162 3.23 4.36 14.62
N PHE A 163 2.52 4.12 15.72
CA PHE A 163 2.74 2.95 16.58
C PHE A 163 2.60 1.64 15.81
N PHE A 164 1.49 1.45 15.08
CA PHE A 164 1.25 0.22 14.31
C PHE A 164 2.21 0.07 13.13
N THR A 165 2.62 1.17 12.51
CA THR A 165 3.58 1.12 11.39
C THR A 165 4.97 0.72 11.89
N VAL A 166 5.43 1.26 13.02
CA VAL A 166 6.69 0.86 13.66
C VAL A 166 6.62 -0.58 14.13
N ALA A 167 5.55 -0.97 14.83
CA ALA A 167 5.36 -2.35 15.28
C ALA A 167 5.34 -3.34 14.12
N SER A 168 4.68 -2.98 13.01
CA SER A 168 4.67 -3.76 11.77
C SER A 168 6.06 -3.87 11.16
N GLY A 169 6.85 -2.79 11.14
CA GLY A 169 8.22 -2.79 10.63
C GLY A 169 9.15 -3.67 11.46
N LEU A 170 9.09 -3.55 12.79
CA LEU A 170 9.89 -4.36 13.72
C LEU A 170 9.55 -5.84 13.62
N HIS A 171 8.25 -6.18 13.60
CA HIS A 171 7.81 -7.55 13.43
C HIS A 171 8.29 -8.14 12.09
N TYR A 172 8.26 -7.33 11.02
CA TYR A 172 8.79 -7.75 9.73
C TYR A 172 10.28 -8.07 9.77
N LEU A 173 11.10 -7.21 10.41
CA LEU A 173 12.53 -7.46 10.60
C LEU A 173 12.80 -8.76 11.37
N MET A 174 12.00 -9.07 12.39
CA MET A 174 12.11 -10.33 13.14
C MET A 174 11.79 -11.54 12.27
N VAL A 175 10.71 -11.47 11.48
CA VAL A 175 10.31 -12.56 10.58
C VAL A 175 11.36 -12.82 9.51
N VAL A 176 11.92 -11.76 8.91
CA VAL A 176 13.00 -11.87 7.93
C VAL A 176 14.26 -12.49 8.58
N ARG A 177 14.63 -12.04 9.79
CA ARG A 177 15.78 -12.58 10.52
C ARG A 177 15.63 -14.08 10.81
N GLN A 178 14.47 -14.53 11.29
CA GLN A 178 14.25 -15.95 11.57
C GLN A 178 14.38 -16.81 10.30
N ARG A 179 13.91 -16.31 9.17
CA ARG A 179 13.99 -17.02 7.88
C ARG A 179 15.42 -17.19 7.38
N TYR A 180 16.27 -16.16 7.56
CA TYR A 180 17.69 -16.22 7.19
C TYR A 180 18.51 -17.14 8.12
N VAL A 181 18.12 -17.23 9.40
CA VAL A 181 18.84 -18.06 10.38
C VAL A 181 18.48 -19.55 10.24
N GLU A 182 17.26 -19.90 9.81
CA GLU A 182 16.83 -21.30 9.69
C GLU A 182 17.28 -22.02 8.40
N HIS A 183 17.63 -21.30 7.32
CA HIS A 183 18.12 -21.90 6.07
C HIS A 183 19.32 -21.16 5.44
N PRO A 184 20.53 -21.23 6.05
CA PRO A 184 21.72 -20.63 5.45
C PRO A 184 22.22 -21.38 4.20
N GLU A 185 21.94 -22.68 4.08
CA GLU A 185 22.62 -23.57 3.12
C GLU A 185 21.92 -23.69 1.75
N GLY A 186 20.62 -23.40 1.66
CA GLY A 186 19.85 -23.53 0.42
C GLY A 186 20.15 -22.43 -0.61
N ASP A 187 20.30 -21.20 -0.15
CA ASP A 187 20.51 -20.03 -1.02
C ASP A 187 21.96 -19.93 -1.53
N ALA A 188 22.95 -20.36 -0.74
CA ALA A 188 24.35 -20.42 -1.16
C ALA A 188 24.59 -21.47 -2.27
N ALA A 189 23.93 -22.63 -2.17
CA ALA A 189 24.02 -23.67 -3.19
C ALA A 189 23.29 -23.28 -4.49
N HIS A 190 22.19 -22.54 -4.40
CA HIS A 190 21.47 -22.03 -5.58
C HIS A 190 22.17 -20.85 -6.27
N ALA A 191 22.76 -19.92 -5.51
CA ALA A 191 23.57 -18.84 -6.07
C ALA A 191 24.80 -19.38 -6.82
N ALA A 192 25.46 -20.41 -6.28
CA ALA A 192 26.58 -21.08 -6.94
C ALA A 192 26.17 -21.80 -8.24
N ASN A 193 25.00 -22.44 -8.27
CA ASN A 193 24.49 -23.11 -9.48
C ASN A 193 24.02 -22.13 -10.57
N ALA A 194 23.41 -21.00 -10.19
CA ALA A 194 22.99 -19.98 -11.14
C ALA A 194 24.19 -19.26 -11.81
N PHE A 195 25.31 -19.15 -11.10
CA PHE A 195 26.56 -18.61 -11.64
C PHE A 195 27.21 -19.57 -12.64
N ASN A 196 27.23 -20.88 -12.33
CA ASN A 196 27.80 -21.91 -13.21
C ASN A 196 27.02 -22.14 -14.53
N LEU A 197 25.73 -21.80 -14.56
CA LEU A 197 24.90 -21.91 -15.78
C LEU A 197 25.10 -20.75 -16.77
N LYS A 198 25.79 -19.67 -16.39
CA LYS A 198 26.13 -18.55 -17.28
C LYS A 198 27.50 -18.69 -17.96
N GLU A 199 28.32 -19.69 -17.59
CA GLU A 199 29.65 -19.93 -18.14
C GLU A 199 29.74 -21.14 -19.11
N LYS A 200 28.60 -21.73 -19.50
CA LYS A 200 28.51 -22.71 -20.60
C LYS A 200 27.69 -22.15 -21.75
#